data_AF-A0A1Y2BPC2-F1
#
_entry.id   AF-A0A1Y2BPC2-F1
#
_cell.length_a   1.000
_cell.length_b   1.000
_cell.length_c   1.000
_cell.angle_alpha   90.00
_cell.angle_beta   90.00
_cell.angle_gamma   90.00
#
_symmetry.space_group_name_H-M   'P 1'
#
loop_
_entity.id
_entity.type
_entity.pdbx_description
1 polymer ?
#
loop_
_entity_poly.entity_id
_entity_poly.type
_entity_poly.pdbx_seq_one_letter_code
_entity_poly.pdbx_strand_id
1 'polypeptide(L)'
;MMRSKLYCDISNRLGFVNSASANYVKVIVNNEDLGFYVIMDSIKMTYVDIEYNDPDTTDLIQCKYIFAYLDYNSTYTNCLNENEDNPDMTNFGVLLNTLDNANSISEINEVFDVENFLKNMILEWLTASWDHLTLMGHNYNLYKIPGGKWTYSVYDYDTTLGGELGLGLFFRVPEPLYYDDPDTWFKVKFEDWINNNQHIMQVIMNDENNPFLEYLQEIINNAFNPVLLFKRIDEIKEFISPYVKEDRTPDENGKLPGRINEASLNYDYSYEHFEGVTEFSTIQTHFNGLFGYSYGLKKWILDKFVFVCENYDIDCSVGQEYLNSYEFSSFRNNYEITTEIVEEPVETTAASSEPTSIKISETNTIEPSTTTTTSFITTLTTSIPSTVTTKTKKTKTTKTKKTKTTKTKKTKTTKTKKTKTTKTKKTKTTKTKTTKTTKTKTTKTKKN
;
A
#
# COMPACT_ATOMS: atom_id res chain seq x y z
N MET A 1 -7.28 6.70 -7.92
CA MET A 1 -7.60 5.94 -9.16
C MET A 1 -6.51 4.94 -9.60
N MET A 2 -5.21 5.26 -9.59
CA MET A 2 -4.18 4.31 -10.07
C MET A 2 -3.26 3.72 -9.00
N ARG A 3 -3.06 4.40 -7.87
CA ARG A 3 -2.15 3.96 -6.79
C ARG A 3 -2.43 2.53 -6.32
N SER A 4 -3.66 2.26 -5.92
CA SER A 4 -4.03 0.93 -5.40
C SER A 4 -3.88 -0.17 -6.43
N LYS A 5 -4.25 0.10 -7.70
CA LYS A 5 -4.04 -0.84 -8.81
C LYS A 5 -2.55 -1.15 -9.01
N LEU A 6 -1.72 -0.13 -9.00
CA LEU A 6 -0.28 -0.26 -9.24
C LEU A 6 0.41 -1.00 -8.08
N TYR A 7 0.04 -0.69 -6.84
CA TYR A 7 0.53 -1.41 -5.66
C TYR A 7 0.17 -2.89 -5.73
N CYS A 8 -1.11 -3.22 -5.99
CA CYS A 8 -1.55 -4.60 -6.19
C CYS A 8 -0.74 -5.31 -7.28
N ASP A 9 -0.53 -4.65 -8.44
CA ASP A 9 0.24 -5.23 -9.54
C ASP A 9 1.70 -5.51 -9.16
N ILE A 10 2.33 -4.61 -8.39
CA ILE A 10 3.68 -4.78 -7.87
C ILE A 10 3.74 -5.97 -6.89
N SER A 11 2.84 -6.00 -5.89
CA SER A 11 2.77 -7.07 -4.89
C SER A 11 2.53 -8.45 -5.53
N ASN A 12 1.58 -8.53 -6.47
CA ASN A 12 1.29 -9.76 -7.21
C ASN A 12 2.49 -10.21 -8.06
N ARG A 13 3.20 -9.27 -8.68
CA ARG A 13 4.40 -9.55 -9.48
C ARG A 13 5.56 -10.06 -8.63
N LEU A 14 5.67 -9.59 -7.39
CA LEU A 14 6.65 -10.07 -6.41
C LEU A 14 6.24 -11.39 -5.74
N GLY A 15 5.02 -11.88 -6.00
CA GLY A 15 4.52 -13.12 -5.42
C GLY A 15 4.26 -13.03 -3.92
N PHE A 16 3.89 -11.84 -3.42
CA PHE A 16 3.56 -11.66 -2.00
C PHE A 16 2.40 -12.56 -1.60
N VAL A 17 2.54 -13.21 -0.46
CA VAL A 17 1.54 -14.13 0.07
C VAL A 17 0.30 -13.33 0.46
N ASN A 18 -0.87 -13.80 0.03
CA ASN A 18 -2.15 -13.13 0.26
C ASN A 18 -2.18 -11.68 -0.24
N SER A 19 -1.52 -11.38 -1.36
CA SER A 19 -1.65 -10.06 -2.00
C SER A 19 -3.01 -9.92 -2.69
N ALA A 20 -3.63 -8.73 -2.54
CA ALA A 20 -4.90 -8.43 -3.19
C ALA A 20 -4.70 -8.11 -4.67
N SER A 21 -5.71 -8.41 -5.49
CA SER A 21 -5.82 -7.85 -6.84
C SER A 21 -6.80 -6.68 -6.85
N ALA A 22 -6.53 -5.73 -7.75
CA ALA A 22 -7.44 -4.62 -8.02
C ALA A 22 -7.76 -4.54 -9.52
N ASN A 23 -8.94 -4.02 -9.82
CA ASN A 23 -9.44 -3.74 -11.15
C ASN A 23 -10.34 -2.51 -11.13
N TYR A 24 -11.02 -2.22 -12.24
CA TYR A 24 -11.89 -1.06 -12.38
C TYR A 24 -13.33 -1.45 -12.65
N VAL A 25 -14.27 -0.64 -12.16
CA VAL A 25 -15.70 -0.85 -12.38
C VAL A 25 -16.42 0.48 -12.56
N LYS A 26 -17.34 0.52 -13.52
CA LYS A 26 -18.34 1.59 -13.62
C LYS A 26 -19.62 1.11 -12.94
N VAL A 27 -20.15 1.89 -12.01
CA VAL A 27 -21.29 1.50 -11.18
C VAL A 27 -22.54 2.23 -11.63
N ILE A 28 -23.58 1.47 -11.97
CA ILE A 28 -24.90 2.01 -12.32
C ILE A 28 -25.93 1.34 -11.44
N VAL A 29 -26.74 2.12 -10.73
CA VAL A 29 -27.79 1.63 -9.83
C VAL A 29 -29.09 2.33 -10.18
N ASN A 30 -30.16 1.57 -10.43
CA ASN A 30 -31.48 2.13 -10.83
C ASN A 30 -31.41 3.10 -12.03
N ASN A 31 -30.54 2.81 -13.00
CA ASN A 31 -30.24 3.65 -14.17
C ASN A 31 -29.54 4.99 -13.85
N GLU A 32 -29.06 5.18 -12.62
CA GLU A 32 -28.24 6.33 -12.23
C GLU A 32 -26.75 5.94 -12.29
N ASP A 33 -25.95 6.79 -12.95
CA ASP A 33 -24.50 6.63 -13.02
C ASP A 33 -23.86 7.07 -11.70
N LEU A 34 -23.38 6.10 -10.94
CA LEU A 34 -22.68 6.34 -9.68
C LEU A 34 -21.18 6.57 -9.90
N GLY A 35 -20.69 6.51 -11.13
CA GLY A 35 -19.30 6.84 -11.47
C GLY A 35 -18.37 5.65 -11.55
N PHE A 36 -17.09 5.96 -11.55
CA PHE A 36 -16.00 5.04 -11.86
C PHE A 36 -15.11 4.77 -10.64
N TYR A 37 -14.92 3.49 -10.32
CA TYR A 37 -14.27 3.05 -9.08
C TYR A 37 -13.15 2.04 -9.33
N VAL A 38 -12.25 1.97 -8.35
CA VAL A 38 -11.35 0.83 -8.18
C VAL A 38 -12.09 -0.23 -7.37
N ILE A 39 -12.15 -1.45 -7.88
CA ILE A 39 -12.64 -2.63 -7.15
C ILE A 39 -11.44 -3.49 -6.77
N MET A 40 -11.45 -4.05 -5.57
CA MET A 40 -10.30 -4.76 -5.02
C MET A 40 -10.74 -5.97 -4.19
N ASP A 41 -9.90 -7.00 -4.17
CA ASP A 41 -10.08 -8.14 -3.28
C ASP A 41 -9.98 -7.70 -1.81
N SER A 42 -10.65 -8.45 -0.94
CA SER A 42 -10.55 -8.29 0.50
C SER A 42 -10.22 -9.64 1.14
N ILE A 43 -9.23 -9.64 2.02
CA ILE A 43 -8.81 -10.84 2.75
C ILE A 43 -9.77 -11.03 3.92
N LYS A 44 -10.77 -11.89 3.71
CA LYS A 44 -11.86 -12.20 4.65
C LYS A 44 -12.00 -13.71 4.83
N MET A 45 -12.89 -14.15 5.71
CA MET A 45 -13.17 -15.58 5.91
C MET A 45 -13.47 -16.33 4.62
N THR A 46 -14.18 -15.70 3.68
CA THR A 46 -14.45 -16.28 2.35
C THR A 46 -13.18 -16.47 1.51
N TYR A 47 -12.19 -15.59 1.64
CA TYR A 47 -10.92 -15.70 0.93
C TYR A 47 -10.13 -16.92 1.44
N VAL A 48 -10.01 -17.10 2.76
CA VAL A 48 -9.26 -18.23 3.33
C VAL A 48 -9.96 -19.57 3.13
N ASP A 49 -11.30 -19.60 3.06
CA ASP A 49 -12.05 -20.78 2.62
C ASP A 49 -11.68 -21.16 1.18
N ILE A 50 -11.74 -20.21 0.25
CA ILE A 50 -11.47 -20.46 -1.18
C ILE A 50 -10.00 -20.88 -1.41
N GLU A 51 -9.05 -20.15 -0.84
CA GLU A 51 -7.62 -20.32 -1.14
C GLU A 51 -6.97 -21.45 -0.33
N TYR A 52 -7.43 -21.67 0.91
CA TYR A 52 -6.80 -22.61 1.84
C TYR A 52 -7.72 -23.74 2.32
N ASN A 53 -9.01 -23.72 1.97
CA ASN A 53 -10.01 -24.65 2.48
C ASN A 53 -10.03 -24.63 4.04
N ASP A 54 -10.02 -23.42 4.61
CA ASP A 54 -10.00 -23.16 6.06
C ASP A 54 -11.18 -22.25 6.50
N PRO A 55 -12.44 -22.71 6.32
CA PRO A 55 -13.63 -21.86 6.54
C PRO A 55 -13.90 -21.51 8.00
N ASP A 56 -13.39 -22.30 8.94
CA ASP A 56 -13.66 -22.17 10.38
C ASP A 56 -12.45 -21.59 11.15
N THR A 57 -11.46 -21.04 10.43
CA THR A 57 -10.24 -20.52 11.04
C THR A 57 -10.52 -19.41 12.05
N THR A 58 -9.69 -19.34 13.08
CA THR A 58 -9.63 -18.18 14.00
C THR A 58 -8.29 -17.47 13.87
N ASP A 59 -7.44 -17.88 12.94
CA ASP A 59 -6.09 -17.37 12.78
C ASP A 59 -5.99 -16.32 11.65
N LEU A 60 -7.11 -15.76 11.20
CA LEU A 60 -7.17 -14.59 10.31
C LEU A 60 -7.48 -13.33 11.12
N ILE A 61 -6.49 -12.45 11.23
CA ILE A 61 -6.52 -11.25 12.06
C ILE A 61 -6.39 -10.01 11.18
N GLN A 62 -7.31 -9.07 11.33
CA GLN A 62 -7.26 -7.77 10.65
C GLN A 62 -6.87 -6.66 11.63
N CYS A 63 -5.82 -5.93 11.27
CA CYS A 63 -5.37 -4.73 11.98
C CYS A 63 -5.87 -3.50 11.22
N LYS A 64 -7.00 -2.96 11.68
CA LYS A 64 -7.71 -1.82 11.06
C LYS A 64 -7.77 -0.56 11.94
N TYR A 65 -7.14 -0.61 13.10
CA TYR A 65 -6.96 0.55 13.95
C TYR A 65 -5.49 0.92 13.95
N ILE A 66 -5.21 2.22 13.95
CA ILE A 66 -3.85 2.74 13.97
C ILE A 66 -3.10 2.30 15.25
N PHE A 67 -1.79 2.40 15.22
CA PHE A 67 -0.89 2.02 16.32
C PHE A 67 -0.90 0.52 16.64
N ALA A 68 -1.04 -0.34 15.63
CA ALA A 68 -0.76 -1.76 15.69
C ALA A 68 0.65 -2.03 15.10
N TYR A 69 1.69 -1.96 15.94
CA TYR A 69 3.09 -2.00 15.49
C TYR A 69 3.74 -3.39 15.49
N LEU A 70 2.91 -4.44 15.46
CA LEU A 70 3.30 -5.84 15.51
C LEU A 70 4.01 -6.27 16.82
N ASP A 71 3.87 -5.48 17.88
CA ASP A 71 4.20 -5.86 19.27
C ASP A 71 2.94 -6.28 20.06
N TYR A 72 3.09 -7.02 21.16
CA TYR A 72 1.95 -7.52 21.93
C TYR A 72 1.04 -6.41 22.47
N ASN A 73 1.61 -5.37 23.05
CA ASN A 73 0.84 -4.37 23.80
C ASN A 73 -0.03 -3.50 22.89
N SER A 74 0.52 -3.08 21.75
CA SER A 74 -0.20 -2.21 20.81
C SER A 74 -1.13 -3.02 19.90
N THR A 75 -0.66 -4.18 19.43
CA THR A 75 -1.33 -4.91 18.35
C THR A 75 -2.48 -5.77 18.85
N TYR A 76 -2.35 -6.40 20.02
CA TYR A 76 -3.37 -7.32 20.53
C TYR A 76 -4.74 -6.64 20.73
N THR A 77 -4.74 -5.35 21.09
CA THR A 77 -5.96 -4.56 21.30
C THR A 77 -6.46 -3.83 20.06
N ASN A 78 -5.58 -3.58 19.08
CA ASN A 78 -5.89 -2.80 17.87
C ASN A 78 -6.21 -3.67 16.65
N CYS A 79 -6.16 -4.99 16.78
CA CYS A 79 -6.53 -5.92 15.73
C CYS A 79 -7.71 -6.81 16.15
N LEU A 80 -8.48 -7.26 15.17
CA LEU A 80 -9.70 -8.04 15.35
C LEU A 80 -9.59 -9.38 14.62
N ASN A 81 -10.25 -10.40 15.15
CA ASN A 81 -10.46 -11.65 14.43
C ASN A 81 -11.50 -11.43 13.32
N GLU A 82 -11.21 -11.91 12.11
CA GLU A 82 -12.17 -11.87 10.99
C GLU A 82 -13.31 -12.89 11.15
N ASN A 83 -13.14 -13.91 11.99
CA ASN A 83 -14.20 -14.83 12.38
C ASN A 83 -15.05 -14.20 13.49
N GLU A 84 -15.98 -13.32 13.10
CA GLU A 84 -16.87 -12.62 14.03
C GLU A 84 -17.84 -13.57 14.78
N ASP A 85 -18.16 -14.73 14.18
CA ASP A 85 -19.07 -15.72 14.77
C ASP A 85 -18.43 -16.49 15.92
N ASN A 86 -17.14 -16.84 15.79
CA ASN A 86 -16.39 -17.61 16.78
C ASN A 86 -14.96 -17.06 16.97
N PRO A 87 -14.81 -15.82 17.48
CA PRO A 87 -13.50 -15.19 17.60
C PRO A 87 -12.63 -15.88 18.67
N ASP A 88 -11.40 -16.25 18.31
CA ASP A 88 -10.37 -16.70 19.25
C ASP A 88 -9.02 -16.04 18.92
N MET A 89 -8.50 -15.25 19.88
CA MET A 89 -7.25 -14.50 19.75
C MET A 89 -6.07 -15.19 20.43
N THR A 90 -6.23 -16.43 20.90
CA THR A 90 -5.21 -17.15 21.69
C THR A 90 -3.92 -17.35 20.89
N ASN A 91 -4.01 -17.93 19.70
CA ASN A 91 -2.82 -18.16 18.85
C ASN A 91 -2.18 -16.85 18.40
N PHE A 92 -2.98 -15.82 18.19
CA PHE A 92 -2.48 -14.50 17.85
C PHE A 92 -1.67 -13.88 19.00
N GLY A 93 -2.16 -13.99 20.23
CA GLY A 93 -1.39 -13.58 21.42
C GLY A 93 -0.10 -14.37 21.60
N VAL A 94 -0.08 -15.67 21.24
CA VAL A 94 1.14 -16.48 21.22
C VAL A 94 2.12 -16.00 20.15
N LEU A 95 1.63 -15.67 18.94
CA LEU A 95 2.47 -15.09 17.88
C LEU A 95 3.14 -13.81 18.39
N LEU A 96 2.37 -12.83 18.85
CA LEU A 96 2.91 -11.53 19.26
C LEU A 96 3.93 -11.67 20.40
N ASN A 97 3.64 -12.48 21.42
CA ASN A 97 4.63 -12.77 22.47
C ASN A 97 5.89 -13.43 21.91
N THR A 98 5.76 -14.33 20.93
CA THR A 98 6.91 -14.98 20.30
C THR A 98 7.75 -13.96 19.55
N LEU A 99 7.12 -13.05 18.80
CA LEU A 99 7.80 -11.97 18.08
C LEU A 99 8.53 -11.04 19.04
N ASP A 100 7.89 -10.60 20.12
CA ASP A 100 8.47 -9.70 21.14
C ASP A 100 9.68 -10.30 21.86
N ASN A 101 9.73 -11.63 22.00
CA ASN A 101 10.82 -12.31 22.72
C ASN A 101 11.90 -12.88 21.79
N ALA A 102 11.71 -12.88 20.48
CA ALA A 102 12.69 -13.39 19.54
C ALA A 102 13.93 -12.49 19.49
N ASN A 103 15.12 -13.10 19.34
CA ASN A 103 16.41 -12.40 19.30
C ASN A 103 17.20 -12.70 18.02
N SER A 104 16.63 -13.48 17.10
CA SER A 104 17.24 -13.77 15.81
C SER A 104 16.20 -13.95 14.71
N ILE A 105 16.62 -13.76 13.46
CA ILE A 105 15.80 -14.07 12.29
C ILE A 105 15.33 -15.53 12.31
N SER A 106 16.18 -16.46 12.75
CA SER A 106 15.83 -17.89 12.79
C SER A 106 14.64 -18.16 13.71
N GLU A 107 14.62 -17.56 14.91
CA GLU A 107 13.53 -17.74 15.89
C GLU A 107 12.21 -17.16 15.38
N ILE A 108 12.24 -15.95 14.79
CA ILE A 108 11.05 -15.36 14.15
C ILE A 108 10.55 -16.30 13.04
N ASN A 109 11.48 -16.80 12.24
CA ASN A 109 11.16 -17.63 11.09
C ASN A 109 10.66 -19.04 11.46
N GLU A 110 10.60 -19.43 12.74
CA GLU A 110 9.92 -20.67 13.14
C GLU A 110 8.41 -20.54 13.08
N VAL A 111 7.87 -19.33 13.32
CA VAL A 111 6.43 -19.08 13.44
C VAL A 111 5.88 -18.11 12.40
N PHE A 112 6.73 -17.27 11.80
CA PHE A 112 6.34 -16.16 10.94
C PHE A 112 7.16 -16.14 9.65
N ASP A 113 6.55 -15.81 8.53
CA ASP A 113 7.24 -15.73 7.23
C ASP A 113 8.05 -14.44 7.09
N VAL A 114 9.32 -14.50 7.52
CA VAL A 114 10.22 -13.34 7.53
C VAL A 114 10.53 -12.83 6.12
N GLU A 115 10.64 -13.72 5.13
CA GLU A 115 10.93 -13.32 3.75
C GLU A 115 9.79 -12.48 3.19
N ASN A 116 8.56 -13.00 3.26
CA ASN A 116 7.38 -12.27 2.79
C ASN A 116 7.21 -10.95 3.56
N PHE A 117 7.41 -10.97 4.88
CA PHE A 117 7.30 -9.77 5.71
C PHE A 117 8.30 -8.69 5.33
N LEU A 118 9.60 -9.00 5.29
CA LEU A 118 10.63 -7.98 5.01
C LEU A 118 10.48 -7.42 3.59
N LYS A 119 10.12 -8.24 2.59
CA LYS A 119 9.83 -7.76 1.24
C LYS A 119 8.66 -6.77 1.22
N ASN A 120 7.60 -7.00 2.00
CA ASN A 120 6.50 -6.04 2.16
C ASN A 120 6.99 -4.73 2.81
N MET A 121 7.82 -4.79 3.85
CA MET A 121 8.36 -3.59 4.50
C MET A 121 9.21 -2.76 3.54
N ILE A 122 10.04 -3.41 2.72
CA ILE A 122 10.83 -2.73 1.68
C ILE A 122 9.89 -2.08 0.66
N LEU A 123 8.81 -2.75 0.26
CA LEU A 123 7.84 -2.17 -0.67
C LEU A 123 7.07 -0.99 -0.07
N GLU A 124 6.64 -1.07 1.19
CA GLU A 124 6.06 0.08 1.91
C GLU A 124 6.99 1.29 1.86
N TRP A 125 8.28 1.10 2.12
CA TRP A 125 9.27 2.18 2.03
C TRP A 125 9.50 2.70 0.60
N LEU A 126 9.64 1.80 -0.40
CA LEU A 126 9.82 2.20 -1.80
C LEU A 126 8.61 2.99 -2.33
N THR A 127 7.42 2.69 -1.82
CA THR A 127 6.19 3.38 -2.18
C THR A 127 5.86 4.54 -1.23
N ALA A 128 6.64 4.76 -0.17
CA ALA A 128 6.29 5.66 0.93
C ALA A 128 4.84 5.47 1.42
N SER A 129 4.43 4.22 1.60
CA SER A 129 3.16 3.91 2.23
C SER A 129 3.22 4.33 3.69
N TRP A 130 2.51 5.41 4.02
CA TRP A 130 2.54 5.95 5.37
C TRP A 130 1.44 5.39 6.24
N ASP A 131 0.30 4.99 5.66
CA ASP A 131 -0.82 4.45 6.43
C ASP A 131 -0.74 2.93 6.65
N HIS A 132 0.44 2.34 6.47
CA HIS A 132 0.71 0.92 6.74
C HIS A 132 1.57 0.72 8.00
N LEU A 133 2.08 -0.49 8.20
CA LEU A 133 2.77 -0.89 9.42
C LEU A 133 3.96 0.01 9.76
N THR A 134 4.81 0.35 8.78
CA THR A 134 6.10 1.02 9.03
C THR A 134 6.00 2.38 9.71
N LEU A 135 4.95 3.18 9.41
CA LEU A 135 4.74 4.49 10.03
C LEU A 135 3.52 4.51 10.96
N MET A 136 2.35 4.05 10.50
CA MET A 136 1.11 4.15 11.28
C MET A 136 0.73 2.92 12.09
N GLY A 137 1.29 1.74 11.77
CA GLY A 137 0.85 0.51 12.41
C GLY A 137 -0.60 0.20 12.03
N HIS A 138 -0.90 0.19 10.75
CA HIS A 138 -2.29 0.19 10.26
C HIS A 138 -2.44 -0.62 8.96
N ASN A 139 -3.68 -0.94 8.58
CA ASN A 139 -4.05 -1.47 7.27
C ASN A 139 -3.30 -2.75 6.81
N TYR A 140 -3.20 -3.74 7.69
CA TYR A 140 -2.66 -5.06 7.35
C TYR A 140 -3.42 -6.22 8.00
N ASN A 141 -3.26 -7.42 7.45
CA ASN A 141 -3.77 -8.68 7.96
C ASN A 141 -2.61 -9.61 8.32
N LEU A 142 -2.87 -10.46 9.31
CA LEU A 142 -2.03 -11.59 9.67
C LEU A 142 -2.85 -12.86 9.52
N TYR A 143 -2.29 -13.85 8.84
CA TYR A 143 -2.95 -15.13 8.66
C TYR A 143 -1.99 -16.30 8.87
N LYS A 144 -2.39 -17.26 9.70
CA LYS A 144 -1.67 -18.52 9.84
C LYS A 144 -2.16 -19.54 8.82
N ILE A 145 -1.31 -19.84 7.84
CA ILE A 145 -1.63 -20.87 6.84
C ILE A 145 -1.71 -22.25 7.53
N PRO A 146 -2.72 -23.09 7.25
CA PRO A 146 -2.83 -24.43 7.82
C PRO A 146 -1.56 -25.27 7.64
N GLY A 147 -0.97 -25.71 8.75
CA GLY A 147 0.30 -26.46 8.77
C GLY A 147 1.54 -25.65 8.37
N GLY A 148 1.39 -24.33 8.20
CA GLY A 148 2.44 -23.39 7.83
C GLY A 148 2.69 -22.33 8.92
N LYS A 149 3.22 -21.19 8.47
CA LYS A 149 3.57 -20.04 9.31
C LYS A 149 2.48 -18.97 9.26
N TRP A 150 2.55 -18.04 10.20
CA TRP A 150 1.90 -16.76 10.09
C TRP A 150 2.51 -15.93 8.96
N THR A 151 1.65 -15.23 8.22
CA THR A 151 2.01 -14.43 7.05
C THR A 151 1.43 -13.04 7.19
N TYR A 152 2.12 -12.05 6.62
CA TYR A 152 1.73 -10.64 6.60
C TYR A 152 1.21 -10.26 5.21
N SER A 153 0.14 -9.48 5.18
CA SER A 153 -0.41 -8.92 3.93
C SER A 153 -0.99 -7.54 4.21
N VAL A 154 -0.71 -6.57 3.37
CA VAL A 154 -1.27 -5.21 3.45
C VAL A 154 -2.58 -5.11 2.69
N TYR A 155 -3.43 -4.15 3.06
CA TYR A 155 -4.58 -3.70 2.28
C TYR A 155 -4.66 -2.17 2.29
N ASP A 156 -5.61 -1.59 1.57
CA ASP A 156 -5.84 -0.14 1.53
C ASP A 156 -4.62 0.68 1.06
N TYR A 157 -4.42 0.75 -0.26
CA TYR A 157 -3.18 1.21 -0.89
C TYR A 157 -3.28 2.61 -1.53
N ASP A 158 -4.32 3.39 -1.20
CA ASP A 158 -4.61 4.67 -1.83
C ASP A 158 -3.58 5.76 -1.49
N THR A 159 -2.98 5.69 -0.29
CA THR A 159 -1.96 6.58 0.27
C THR A 159 -0.52 6.11 0.03
N THR A 160 -0.28 5.53 -1.16
CA THR A 160 1.03 5.02 -1.58
C THR A 160 1.62 5.85 -2.73
N LEU A 161 2.85 5.57 -3.14
CA LEU A 161 3.56 6.20 -4.26
C LEU A 161 3.59 7.74 -4.14
N GLY A 162 4.03 8.23 -2.98
CA GLY A 162 4.12 9.67 -2.67
C GLY A 162 2.77 10.38 -2.60
N GLY A 163 1.66 9.64 -2.45
CA GLY A 163 0.33 10.21 -2.23
C GLY A 163 0.15 10.67 -0.79
N GLU A 164 -0.02 11.97 -0.59
CA GLU A 164 -0.42 12.57 0.69
C GLU A 164 0.55 12.29 1.85
N LEU A 165 1.83 12.02 1.55
CA LEU A 165 2.82 11.61 2.55
C LEU A 165 2.97 12.63 3.68
N GLY A 166 2.89 13.93 3.39
CA GLY A 166 2.92 14.99 4.40
C GLY A 166 1.91 14.81 5.54
N LEU A 167 0.75 14.19 5.27
CA LEU A 167 -0.25 13.90 6.30
C LEU A 167 0.21 12.77 7.22
N GLY A 168 0.76 11.69 6.65
CA GLY A 168 1.34 10.60 7.44
C GLY A 168 2.52 11.05 8.30
N LEU A 169 3.30 12.01 7.79
CA LEU A 169 4.42 12.61 8.50
C LEU A 169 3.98 13.39 9.76
N PHE A 170 2.71 13.78 9.89
CA PHE A 170 2.19 14.40 11.12
C PHE A 170 2.37 13.51 12.36
N PHE A 171 2.31 12.18 12.20
CA PHE A 171 2.44 11.24 13.31
C PHE A 171 3.90 10.90 13.62
N ARG A 172 4.72 10.79 12.58
CA ARG A 172 6.15 10.55 12.68
C ARG A 172 6.85 11.07 11.43
N VAL A 173 7.87 11.89 11.63
CA VAL A 173 8.74 12.37 10.56
C VAL A 173 10.10 11.65 10.64
N PRO A 174 10.38 10.67 9.77
CA PRO A 174 11.76 10.20 9.57
C PRO A 174 12.65 11.37 9.15
N GLU A 175 13.80 11.55 9.78
CA GLU A 175 14.81 12.49 9.26
C GLU A 175 15.34 11.96 7.90
N PRO A 176 15.58 12.81 6.89
CA PRO A 176 15.52 14.27 6.87
C PRO A 176 14.21 14.83 6.24
N LEU A 177 13.09 14.12 6.38
CA LEU A 177 11.83 14.52 5.74
C LEU A 177 11.24 15.78 6.38
N TYR A 178 10.56 16.58 5.57
CA TYR A 178 9.70 17.67 6.04
C TYR A 178 8.30 17.49 5.47
N TYR A 179 7.29 17.62 6.32
CA TYR A 179 5.90 17.29 5.96
C TYR A 179 5.34 18.18 4.85
N ASP A 180 5.86 19.40 4.69
CA ASP A 180 5.45 20.40 3.71
C ASP A 180 6.41 20.52 2.50
N ASP A 181 7.48 19.72 2.46
CA ASP A 181 8.46 19.72 1.38
C ASP A 181 8.49 18.36 0.63
N PRO A 182 7.67 18.21 -0.43
CA PRO A 182 7.63 16.98 -1.22
C PRO A 182 8.96 16.62 -1.89
N ASP A 183 9.92 17.56 -2.02
CA ASP A 183 11.25 17.26 -2.58
C ASP A 183 12.16 16.49 -1.63
N THR A 184 11.78 16.37 -0.36
CA THR A 184 12.53 15.56 0.62
C THR A 184 12.03 14.13 0.69
N TRP A 185 10.77 13.88 0.35
CA TRP A 185 10.02 12.65 0.64
C TRP A 185 10.66 11.37 0.14
N PHE A 186 11.27 11.39 -1.06
CA PHE A 186 11.91 10.20 -1.61
C PHE A 186 13.29 9.89 -0.99
N LYS A 187 13.91 10.87 -0.31
CA LYS A 187 15.32 10.86 0.15
C LYS A 187 15.56 10.18 1.49
N VAL A 188 14.54 9.53 2.06
CA VAL A 188 14.66 8.77 3.31
C VAL A 188 15.21 7.37 3.05
N LYS A 189 16.23 6.99 3.82
CA LYS A 189 16.77 5.62 3.82
C LYS A 189 15.85 4.66 4.56
N PHE A 190 15.93 3.37 4.23
CA PHE A 190 15.09 2.34 4.84
C PHE A 190 15.29 2.27 6.36
N GLU A 191 16.54 2.33 6.81
CA GLU A 191 16.89 2.30 8.24
C GLU A 191 16.32 3.49 9.03
N ASP A 192 16.11 4.64 8.39
CA ASP A 192 15.50 5.82 9.01
C ASP A 192 13.96 5.76 8.93
N TRP A 193 13.42 5.05 7.94
CA TRP A 193 11.99 4.87 7.72
C TRP A 193 11.32 3.97 8.77
N ILE A 194 11.95 2.85 9.12
CA ILE A 194 11.39 1.86 10.06
C ILE A 194 11.46 2.36 11.51
N ASN A 195 10.52 1.94 12.37
CA ASN A 195 10.42 2.44 13.75
C ASN A 195 11.25 1.60 14.73
N ASN A 196 11.87 2.24 15.72
CA ASN A 196 12.52 1.57 16.84
C ASN A 196 11.53 0.78 17.73
N ASN A 197 10.25 1.12 17.70
CA ASN A 197 9.21 0.41 18.43
C ASN A 197 8.80 -0.92 17.76
N GLN A 198 9.33 -1.23 16.56
CA GLN A 198 9.06 -2.47 15.85
C GLN A 198 10.17 -3.47 16.13
N HIS A 199 10.06 -4.20 17.25
CA HIS A 199 11.11 -5.13 17.71
C HIS A 199 11.53 -6.14 16.63
N ILE A 200 10.57 -6.73 15.91
CA ILE A 200 10.84 -7.63 14.78
C ILE A 200 11.77 -6.98 13.73
N MET A 201 11.55 -5.71 13.39
CA MET A 201 12.40 -4.97 12.45
C MET A 201 13.79 -4.74 13.01
N GLN A 202 13.89 -4.43 14.31
CA GLN A 202 15.19 -4.27 14.98
C GLN A 202 15.99 -5.58 15.00
N VAL A 203 15.34 -6.72 15.27
CA VAL A 203 15.99 -8.04 15.23
C VAL A 203 16.49 -8.35 13.82
N ILE A 204 15.64 -8.15 12.80
CA ILE A 204 16.01 -8.43 11.42
C ILE A 204 17.18 -7.54 10.96
N MET A 205 17.10 -6.22 11.18
CA MET A 205 18.09 -5.27 10.66
C MET A 205 19.42 -5.28 11.40
N ASN A 206 19.44 -5.71 12.67
CA ASN A 206 20.68 -5.85 13.44
C ASN A 206 21.36 -7.23 13.27
N ASP A 207 20.74 -8.18 12.55
CA ASP A 207 21.36 -9.46 12.23
C ASP A 207 22.50 -9.27 11.21
N GLU A 208 23.65 -9.91 11.44
CA GLU A 208 24.80 -9.85 10.53
C GLU A 208 24.50 -10.43 9.14
N ASN A 209 23.50 -11.30 9.04
CA ASN A 209 23.05 -11.94 7.81
C ASN A 209 21.70 -11.38 7.33
N ASN A 210 21.35 -10.14 7.70
CA ASN A 210 20.10 -9.55 7.26
C ASN A 210 20.01 -9.54 5.71
N PRO A 211 18.89 -10.00 5.12
CA PRO A 211 18.78 -10.16 3.67
C PRO A 211 18.28 -8.87 2.97
N PHE A 212 18.36 -7.71 3.64
CA PHE A 212 17.77 -6.47 3.13
C PHE A 212 18.26 -6.09 1.73
N LEU A 213 19.58 -6.08 1.50
CA LEU A 213 20.13 -5.73 0.18
C LEU A 213 19.76 -6.76 -0.89
N GLU A 214 19.68 -8.05 -0.53
CA GLU A 214 19.25 -9.11 -1.45
C GLU A 214 17.80 -8.90 -1.89
N TYR A 215 16.90 -8.66 -0.95
CA TYR A 215 15.49 -8.43 -1.24
C TYR A 215 15.24 -7.09 -1.93
N LEU A 216 15.99 -6.04 -1.57
CA LEU A 216 15.95 -4.77 -2.27
C LEU A 216 16.38 -4.95 -3.74
N GLN A 217 17.49 -5.65 -3.99
CA GLN A 217 17.95 -5.96 -5.34
C GLN A 217 16.90 -6.73 -6.14
N GLU A 218 16.27 -7.74 -5.53
CA GLU A 218 15.20 -8.51 -6.16
C GLU A 218 14.01 -7.62 -6.55
N ILE A 219 13.54 -6.78 -5.63
CA ILE A 219 12.40 -5.89 -5.86
C ILE A 219 12.71 -4.88 -6.96
N ILE A 220 13.90 -4.26 -6.93
CA ILE A 220 14.33 -3.28 -7.93
C ILE A 220 14.42 -3.92 -9.33
N ASN A 221 14.99 -5.12 -9.44
CA ASN A 221 15.12 -5.80 -10.74
C ASN A 221 13.76 -6.25 -11.29
N ASN A 222 12.90 -6.75 -10.41
CA ASN A 222 11.74 -7.51 -10.85
C ASN A 222 10.44 -6.71 -10.82
N ALA A 223 10.32 -5.63 -10.04
CA ALA A 223 9.03 -4.94 -9.90
C ALA A 223 9.12 -3.41 -9.78
N PHE A 224 10.00 -2.86 -8.94
CA PHE A 224 10.07 -1.42 -8.68
C PHE A 224 11.20 -0.76 -9.49
N ASN A 225 11.00 -0.60 -10.79
CA ASN A 225 11.89 0.20 -11.63
C ASN A 225 11.13 0.94 -12.74
N PRO A 226 11.67 2.06 -13.26
CA PRO A 226 11.00 2.87 -14.28
C PRO A 226 10.68 2.10 -15.57
N VAL A 227 11.56 1.19 -16.02
CA VAL A 227 11.34 0.40 -17.25
C VAL A 227 10.03 -0.38 -17.19
N LEU A 228 9.75 -1.02 -16.05
CA LEU A 228 8.53 -1.79 -15.86
C LEU A 228 7.33 -0.90 -15.54
N LEU A 229 7.50 0.02 -14.58
CA LEU A 229 6.37 0.74 -14.02
C LEU A 229 5.87 1.87 -14.91
N PHE A 230 6.73 2.53 -15.69
CA PHE A 230 6.27 3.59 -16.61
C PHE A 230 5.37 2.99 -17.68
N LYS A 231 5.82 1.88 -18.28
CA LYS A 231 5.01 1.13 -19.24
C LYS A 231 3.68 0.70 -18.62
N ARG A 232 3.69 0.19 -17.39
CA ARG A 232 2.46 -0.25 -16.72
C ARG A 232 1.51 0.92 -16.42
N ILE A 233 2.05 2.07 -16.03
CA ILE A 233 1.28 3.31 -15.84
C ILE A 233 0.63 3.72 -17.15
N ASP A 234 1.36 3.71 -18.26
CA ASP A 234 0.83 4.06 -19.58
C ASP A 234 -0.32 3.13 -20.01
N GLU A 235 -0.14 1.82 -19.85
CA GLU A 235 -1.17 0.82 -20.15
C GLU A 235 -2.45 1.05 -19.32
N ILE A 236 -2.31 1.30 -18.02
CA ILE A 236 -3.46 1.55 -17.14
C ILE A 236 -4.12 2.88 -17.51
N LYS A 237 -3.33 3.94 -17.69
CA LYS A 237 -3.81 5.28 -18.03
C LYS A 237 -4.58 5.27 -19.34
N GLU A 238 -4.04 4.65 -20.38
CA GLU A 238 -4.72 4.49 -21.68
C GLU A 238 -6.05 3.74 -21.51
N PHE A 239 -6.06 2.65 -20.75
CA PHE A 239 -7.27 1.86 -20.51
C PHE A 239 -8.36 2.63 -19.76
N ILE A 240 -8.00 3.38 -18.71
CA ILE A 240 -8.99 4.04 -17.83
C ILE A 240 -9.33 5.48 -18.22
N SER A 241 -8.48 6.15 -19.01
CA SER A 241 -8.64 7.55 -19.42
C SER A 241 -10.07 7.93 -19.86
N PRO A 242 -10.75 7.20 -20.78
CA PRO A 242 -12.10 7.57 -21.18
C PRO A 242 -13.11 7.54 -20.03
N TYR A 243 -12.97 6.59 -19.10
CA TYR A 243 -13.86 6.46 -17.95
C TYR A 243 -13.58 7.53 -16.89
N VAL A 244 -12.30 7.85 -16.64
CA VAL A 244 -11.95 8.96 -15.74
C VAL A 244 -12.42 10.29 -16.31
N LYS A 245 -12.32 10.49 -17.63
CA LYS A 245 -12.82 11.70 -18.28
C LYS A 245 -14.34 11.83 -18.12
N GLU A 246 -15.08 10.74 -18.35
CA GLU A 246 -16.53 10.70 -18.12
C GLU A 246 -16.87 11.01 -16.65
N ASP A 247 -16.22 10.33 -15.70
CA ASP A 247 -16.39 10.49 -14.25
C ASP A 247 -15.97 11.88 -13.71
N ARG A 248 -15.28 12.68 -14.53
CA ARG A 248 -14.86 14.06 -14.25
C ARG A 248 -15.52 15.11 -15.15
N THR A 249 -16.49 14.71 -15.96
CA THR A 249 -17.27 15.63 -16.80
C THR A 249 -18.65 15.83 -16.17
N PRO A 250 -19.03 17.07 -15.79
CA PRO A 250 -20.37 17.34 -15.28
C PRO A 250 -21.45 17.09 -16.33
N ASP A 251 -22.62 16.66 -15.87
CA ASP A 251 -23.82 16.56 -16.70
C ASP A 251 -24.40 17.94 -17.07
N GLU A 252 -25.54 17.96 -17.76
CA GLU A 252 -26.24 19.19 -18.14
C GLU A 252 -26.68 20.07 -16.96
N ASN A 253 -26.74 19.50 -15.74
CA ASN A 253 -27.09 20.19 -14.50
C ASN A 253 -25.85 20.57 -13.68
N GLY A 254 -24.64 20.32 -14.20
CA GLY A 254 -23.38 20.59 -13.52
C GLY A 254 -23.01 19.54 -12.46
N LYS A 255 -23.63 18.36 -12.45
CA LYS A 255 -23.34 17.29 -11.49
C LYS A 255 -22.35 16.28 -12.04
N LEU A 256 -21.36 15.92 -11.23
CA LEU A 256 -20.44 14.82 -11.52
C LEU A 256 -21.05 13.46 -11.13
N PRO A 257 -20.75 12.37 -11.86
CA PRO A 257 -21.17 11.02 -11.46
C PRO A 257 -20.76 10.66 -10.03
N GLY A 258 -21.66 9.99 -9.29
CA GLY A 258 -21.37 9.50 -7.93
C GLY A 258 -21.23 10.55 -6.83
N ARG A 259 -21.35 11.85 -7.11
CA ARG A 259 -21.25 12.93 -6.10
C ARG A 259 -22.58 13.13 -5.36
N ILE A 260 -22.93 12.13 -4.56
CA ILE A 260 -24.18 12.12 -3.79
C ILE A 260 -24.14 13.03 -2.56
N ASN A 261 -22.95 13.33 -2.03
CA ASN A 261 -22.79 14.24 -0.90
C ASN A 261 -22.55 15.67 -1.38
N GLU A 262 -23.63 16.41 -1.66
CA GLU A 262 -23.58 17.81 -2.11
C GLU A 262 -23.07 18.78 -1.02
N ALA A 263 -23.00 18.34 0.25
CA ALA A 263 -22.45 19.12 1.34
C ALA A 263 -20.93 18.97 1.51
N SER A 264 -20.28 18.15 0.67
CA SER A 264 -18.83 17.95 0.72
C SER A 264 -18.11 19.27 0.43
N LEU A 265 -17.24 19.66 1.35
CA LEU A 265 -16.27 20.76 1.15
C LEU A 265 -14.94 20.25 0.58
N ASN A 266 -14.82 18.94 0.33
CA ASN A 266 -13.62 18.35 -0.24
C ASN A 266 -13.55 18.63 -1.74
N TYR A 267 -12.32 18.81 -2.22
CA TYR A 267 -11.98 19.13 -3.60
C TYR A 267 -12.26 17.95 -4.52
N ASP A 268 -12.83 18.23 -5.68
CA ASP A 268 -12.88 17.27 -6.79
C ASP A 268 -11.73 17.52 -7.76
N TYR A 269 -10.95 16.48 -8.03
CA TYR A 269 -9.81 16.59 -8.94
C TYR A 269 -10.27 16.45 -10.41
N SER A 270 -9.90 17.40 -11.25
CA SER A 270 -10.19 17.40 -12.69
C SER A 270 -9.54 16.24 -13.46
N TYR A 271 -9.95 16.07 -14.72
CA TYR A 271 -9.32 15.13 -15.63
C TYR A 271 -7.87 15.54 -15.96
N GLU A 272 -7.58 16.85 -16.02
CA GLU A 272 -6.24 17.40 -16.23
C GLU A 272 -5.32 17.06 -15.06
N HIS A 273 -5.83 17.12 -13.82
CA HIS A 273 -5.08 16.63 -12.65
C HIS A 273 -4.73 15.15 -12.81
N PHE A 274 -5.67 14.31 -13.23
CA PHE A 274 -5.40 12.90 -13.52
C PHE A 274 -4.31 12.73 -14.59
N GLU A 275 -4.36 13.50 -15.68
CA GLU A 275 -3.35 13.43 -16.74
C GLU A 275 -1.96 13.85 -16.23
N GLY A 276 -1.87 14.87 -15.40
CA GLY A 276 -0.61 15.35 -14.82
C GLY A 276 -0.02 14.40 -13.78
N VAL A 277 -0.80 13.98 -12.78
CA VAL A 277 -0.31 13.16 -11.66
C VAL A 277 0.00 11.72 -12.03
N THR A 278 -0.49 11.25 -13.18
CA THR A 278 -0.05 9.97 -13.75
C THR A 278 1.35 10.07 -14.37
N GLU A 279 1.79 11.28 -14.71
CA GLU A 279 3.11 11.58 -15.24
C GLU A 279 4.01 12.15 -14.13
N PHE A 280 4.46 13.39 -14.30
CA PHE A 280 5.47 14.03 -13.46
C PHE A 280 4.94 15.21 -12.62
N SER A 281 3.67 15.58 -12.77
CA SER A 281 3.11 16.71 -12.03
C SER A 281 2.79 16.32 -10.59
N THR A 282 3.17 17.19 -9.65
CA THR A 282 2.74 17.11 -8.26
C THR A 282 1.59 18.09 -8.07
N ILE A 283 0.51 17.65 -7.44
CA ILE A 283 -0.65 18.50 -7.11
C ILE A 283 -0.67 18.77 -5.61
N GLN A 284 -1.18 19.93 -5.23
CA GLN A 284 -1.61 20.14 -3.85
C GLN A 284 -2.90 19.34 -3.60
N THR A 285 -2.99 18.69 -2.46
CA THR A 285 -4.19 17.97 -2.01
C THR A 285 -4.74 18.58 -0.74
N HIS A 286 -5.95 18.19 -0.39
CA HIS A 286 -6.58 18.62 0.84
C HIS A 286 -7.34 17.46 1.47
N PHE A 287 -7.06 17.21 2.74
CA PHE A 287 -7.66 16.14 3.52
C PHE A 287 -8.03 16.67 4.90
N ASN A 288 -9.32 16.60 5.26
CA ASN A 288 -9.84 17.02 6.57
C ASN A 288 -9.42 18.44 7.02
N GLY A 289 -9.34 19.41 6.10
CA GLY A 289 -8.94 20.78 6.43
C GLY A 289 -7.44 21.04 6.37
N LEU A 290 -6.63 20.02 6.07
CA LEU A 290 -5.17 20.11 5.98
C LEU A 290 -4.71 20.07 4.53
N PHE A 291 -3.78 20.96 4.19
CA PHE A 291 -3.08 20.91 2.91
C PHE A 291 -2.04 19.79 2.91
N GLY A 292 -1.96 19.08 1.79
CA GLY A 292 -0.97 18.06 1.50
C GLY A 292 -0.51 18.13 0.05
N TYR A 293 0.22 17.11 -0.40
CA TYR A 293 0.63 16.99 -1.79
C TYR A 293 0.49 15.54 -2.27
N SER A 294 0.18 15.38 -3.55
CA SER A 294 0.22 14.09 -4.24
C SER A 294 1.29 14.14 -5.31
N TYR A 295 2.35 13.35 -5.12
CA TYR A 295 3.44 13.25 -6.09
C TYR A 295 2.98 12.61 -7.40
N GLY A 296 3.54 13.04 -8.53
CA GLY A 296 3.32 12.36 -9.81
C GLY A 296 3.84 10.91 -9.76
N LEU A 297 3.08 9.94 -10.30
CA LEU A 297 3.43 8.52 -10.20
C LEU A 297 4.79 8.20 -10.83
N LYS A 298 5.01 8.63 -12.09
CA LYS A 298 6.29 8.41 -12.77
C LYS A 298 7.42 9.17 -12.09
N LYS A 299 7.15 10.37 -11.59
CA LYS A 299 8.12 11.15 -10.83
C LYS A 299 8.56 10.43 -9.56
N TRP A 300 7.64 9.93 -8.75
CA TRP A 300 7.95 9.22 -7.51
C TRP A 300 8.83 8.01 -7.77
N ILE A 301 8.44 7.18 -8.75
CA ILE A 301 9.19 5.97 -9.12
C ILE A 301 10.59 6.33 -9.59
N LEU A 302 10.75 7.36 -10.42
CA LEU A 302 12.05 7.80 -10.90
C LEU A 302 12.94 8.32 -9.78
N ASP A 303 12.43 9.24 -8.97
CA ASP A 303 13.19 9.87 -7.89
C ASP A 303 13.59 8.83 -6.83
N LYS A 304 12.68 7.94 -6.44
CA LYS A 304 12.98 6.87 -5.48
C LYS A 304 13.95 5.85 -6.05
N PHE A 305 13.80 5.44 -7.31
CA PHE A 305 14.74 4.51 -7.96
C PHE A 305 16.15 5.10 -8.01
N VAL A 306 16.31 6.35 -8.45
CA VAL A 306 17.62 7.01 -8.50
C VAL A 306 18.23 7.11 -7.10
N PHE A 307 17.44 7.55 -6.12
CA PHE A 307 17.90 7.65 -4.73
C PHE A 307 18.41 6.30 -4.20
N VAL A 308 17.68 5.21 -4.47
CA VAL A 308 18.09 3.87 -4.06
C VAL A 308 19.44 3.50 -4.70
N CYS A 309 19.59 3.71 -6.00
CA CYS A 309 20.82 3.40 -6.73
C CYS A 309 22.03 4.23 -6.30
N GLU A 310 21.81 5.44 -5.77
CA GLU A 310 22.87 6.30 -5.25
C GLU A 310 23.28 5.97 -3.81
N ASN A 311 22.41 5.32 -3.03
CA ASN A 311 22.59 5.14 -1.59
C ASN A 311 22.77 3.68 -1.13
N TYR A 312 22.48 2.71 -1.98
CA TYR A 312 22.61 1.28 -1.66
C TYR A 312 23.51 0.57 -2.69
N ASP A 313 24.30 -0.39 -2.20
CA ASP A 313 25.19 -1.20 -3.04
C ASP A 313 24.41 -2.32 -3.75
N ILE A 314 23.61 -1.92 -4.74
CA ILE A 314 22.82 -2.80 -5.61
C ILE A 314 23.10 -2.50 -7.09
N ASP A 315 22.91 -3.49 -7.95
CA ASP A 315 22.96 -3.35 -9.40
C ASP A 315 21.66 -2.70 -9.93
N CYS A 316 21.78 -1.47 -10.42
CA CYS A 316 20.68 -0.73 -11.05
C CYS A 316 20.75 -0.71 -12.59
N SER A 317 21.52 -1.62 -13.20
CA SER A 317 21.65 -1.70 -14.66
C SER A 317 20.32 -1.91 -15.40
N VAL A 318 19.30 -2.46 -14.72
CA VAL A 318 17.93 -2.60 -15.25
C VAL A 318 17.33 -1.27 -15.71
N GLY A 319 17.70 -0.15 -15.08
CA GLY A 319 17.19 1.19 -15.35
C GLY A 319 18.26 2.17 -15.81
N GLN A 320 19.37 1.71 -16.40
CA GLN A 320 20.54 2.53 -16.71
C GLN A 320 20.23 3.79 -17.54
N GLU A 321 19.23 3.73 -18.43
CA GLU A 321 18.80 4.88 -19.24
C GLU A 321 18.20 6.01 -18.40
N TYR A 322 17.53 5.68 -17.30
CA TYR A 322 16.90 6.64 -16.38
C TYR A 322 17.91 7.33 -15.46
N LEU A 323 19.06 6.70 -15.21
CA LEU A 323 20.12 7.27 -14.39
C LEU A 323 20.92 8.35 -15.14
N ASN A 324 21.13 8.17 -16.45
CA ASN A 324 22.08 8.99 -17.23
C ASN A 324 21.44 9.93 -18.24
N SER A 325 20.12 9.84 -18.45
CA SER A 325 19.44 10.71 -19.41
C SER A 325 19.33 12.15 -18.88
N TYR A 326 19.67 13.12 -19.74
CA TYR A 326 19.43 14.53 -19.48
C TYR A 326 17.94 14.85 -19.35
N GLU A 327 17.09 14.17 -20.14
CA GLU A 327 15.64 14.35 -20.08
C GLU A 327 15.10 13.95 -18.70
N PHE A 328 15.43 12.75 -18.23
CA PHE A 328 14.97 12.30 -16.91
C PHE A 328 15.59 13.11 -15.78
N SER A 329 16.86 13.53 -15.88
CA SER A 329 17.41 14.45 -14.89
C SER A 329 16.71 15.82 -14.88
N SER A 330 16.24 16.30 -16.03
CA SER A 330 15.45 17.54 -16.09
C SER A 330 14.08 17.40 -15.43
N PHE A 331 13.39 16.27 -15.57
CA PHE A 331 12.13 15.99 -14.85
C PHE A 331 12.32 15.85 -13.34
N ARG A 332 13.49 15.40 -12.89
CA ARG A 332 13.82 15.37 -11.46
C ARG A 332 14.04 16.79 -10.91
N ASN A 333 14.72 17.64 -11.69
CA ASN A 333 15.12 18.98 -11.28
C ASN A 333 14.01 20.04 -11.43
N ASN A 334 13.05 19.82 -12.32
CA ASN A 334 11.96 20.75 -12.61
C ASN A 334 10.62 20.06 -12.31
N TYR A 335 9.79 20.66 -11.46
CA TYR A 335 8.39 20.28 -11.35
C TYR A 335 7.53 21.50 -11.03
N GLU A 336 6.28 21.43 -11.49
CA GLU A 336 5.26 22.42 -11.18
C GLU A 336 4.36 21.84 -10.09
N ILE A 337 4.21 22.57 -9.00
CA ILE A 337 3.11 22.35 -8.05
C ILE A 337 1.92 23.08 -8.63
N THR A 338 0.93 22.32 -9.07
CA THR A 338 -0.37 22.89 -9.44
C THR A 338 -1.15 23.13 -8.16
N THR A 339 -1.50 24.40 -7.93
CA THR A 339 -2.34 24.84 -6.81
C THR A 339 -3.69 25.24 -7.39
N GLU A 340 -4.77 24.64 -6.90
CA GLU A 340 -6.10 25.21 -7.10
C GLU A 340 -6.29 26.32 -6.08
N ILE A 341 -6.42 27.56 -6.54
CA ILE A 341 -6.89 28.65 -5.72
C ILE A 341 -8.39 28.44 -5.57
N VAL A 342 -8.85 28.04 -4.38
CA VAL A 342 -10.26 28.22 -4.03
C VAL A 342 -10.48 29.70 -3.91
N GLU A 343 -11.25 30.29 -4.84
CA GLU A 343 -11.85 31.58 -4.56
C GLU A 343 -12.78 31.38 -3.35
N GLU A 344 -12.36 31.91 -2.19
CA GLU A 344 -13.28 32.01 -1.06
C GLU A 344 -14.57 32.70 -1.53
N PRO A 345 -15.75 32.20 -1.14
CA PRO A 345 -16.99 32.89 -1.48
C PRO A 345 -16.92 34.29 -0.88
N VAL A 346 -16.83 35.30 -1.73
CA VAL A 346 -16.83 36.70 -1.33
C VAL A 346 -18.13 36.97 -0.58
N GLU A 347 -18.05 37.02 0.75
CA GLU A 347 -19.13 37.57 1.58
C GLU A 347 -19.36 39.01 1.16
N THR A 348 -20.37 39.22 0.33
CA THR A 348 -20.85 40.55 -0.04
C THR A 348 -21.68 41.09 1.11
N THR A 349 -21.03 41.52 2.19
CA THR A 349 -21.69 42.34 3.22
C THR A 349 -21.86 43.77 2.71
N ALA A 350 -22.88 43.98 1.89
CA ALA A 350 -23.48 45.30 1.72
C ALA A 350 -24.37 45.58 2.94
N ALA A 351 -23.76 45.99 4.06
CA ALA A 351 -24.50 46.50 5.21
C ALA A 351 -24.39 48.03 5.26
N SER A 352 -25.41 48.67 4.70
CA SER A 352 -25.74 50.08 4.90
C SER A 352 -25.89 50.36 6.39
N SER A 353 -25.14 51.34 6.87
CA SER A 353 -25.19 51.83 8.25
C SER A 353 -26.36 52.79 8.42
N GLU A 354 -27.41 52.37 9.14
CA GLU A 354 -28.20 53.28 9.96
C GLU A 354 -28.53 52.64 11.32
N PRO A 355 -28.34 53.35 12.45
CA PRO A 355 -28.53 52.80 13.77
C PRO A 355 -29.95 53.07 14.26
N THR A 356 -30.70 52.04 14.68
CA THR A 356 -31.92 52.28 15.47
C THR A 356 -32.07 51.27 16.61
N SER A 357 -31.73 51.76 17.80
CA SER A 357 -32.21 51.44 19.16
C SER A 357 -32.68 50.01 19.48
N ILE A 358 -31.90 49.38 20.34
CA ILE A 358 -32.25 48.25 21.20
C ILE A 358 -33.43 48.62 22.12
N LYS A 359 -34.50 47.82 22.08
CA LYS A 359 -35.46 47.69 23.19
C LYS A 359 -35.42 46.25 23.69
N ILE A 360 -34.90 46.09 24.89
CA ILE A 360 -34.95 44.86 25.68
C ILE A 360 -36.37 44.75 26.25
N SER A 361 -37.00 43.59 26.08
CA SER A 361 -38.14 43.17 26.91
C SER A 361 -38.08 41.66 27.12
N GLU A 362 -37.65 41.34 28.33
CA GLU A 362 -38.07 40.25 29.22
C GLU A 362 -38.61 38.94 28.62
N THR A 363 -37.80 37.89 28.84
CA THR A 363 -38.14 36.59 29.43
C THR A 363 -39.60 36.10 29.35
N ASN A 364 -39.78 35.00 28.64
CA ASN A 364 -40.72 33.95 29.05
C ASN A 364 -40.05 32.57 28.94
N THR A 365 -39.95 31.92 30.09
CA THR A 365 -39.58 30.53 30.31
C THR A 365 -40.65 29.62 29.72
N ILE A 366 -40.27 28.65 28.88
CA ILE A 366 -41.15 27.53 28.49
C ILE A 366 -40.37 26.22 28.62
N GLU A 367 -40.98 25.27 29.33
CA GLU A 367 -40.53 23.92 29.66
C GLU A 367 -40.24 23.02 28.43
N PRO A 368 -39.43 21.96 28.60
CA PRO A 368 -39.12 21.02 27.53
C PRO A 368 -40.30 20.08 27.26
N SER A 369 -40.88 20.20 26.06
CA SER A 369 -41.81 19.20 25.51
C SER A 369 -41.05 17.96 25.08
N THR A 370 -41.49 16.81 25.59
CA THR A 370 -41.06 15.47 25.20
C THR A 370 -41.59 15.15 23.80
N THR A 371 -40.70 14.82 22.87
CA THR A 371 -41.09 14.33 21.53
C THR A 371 -40.98 12.82 21.49
N THR A 372 -42.12 12.16 21.29
CA THR A 372 -42.27 10.72 21.13
C THR A 372 -41.81 10.30 19.73
N THR A 373 -40.76 9.49 19.64
CA THR A 373 -40.30 8.86 18.40
C THR A 373 -41.33 7.80 17.98
N THR A 374 -42.02 8.02 16.87
CA THR A 374 -42.89 7.02 16.25
C THR A 374 -42.08 6.30 15.18
N SER A 375 -41.78 5.01 15.38
CA SER A 375 -41.10 4.19 14.38
C SER A 375 -42.10 3.73 13.31
N PHE A 376 -41.78 3.99 12.05
CA PHE A 376 -42.47 3.39 10.91
C PHE A 376 -41.76 2.08 10.56
N ILE A 377 -42.40 0.95 10.85
CA ILE A 377 -42.01 -0.37 10.34
C ILE A 377 -42.70 -0.55 8.99
N THR A 378 -41.95 -0.40 7.90
CA THR A 378 -42.42 -0.76 6.56
C THR A 378 -42.09 -2.24 6.32
N THR A 379 -43.12 -3.08 6.27
CA THR A 379 -43.01 -4.50 5.93
C THR A 379 -42.90 -4.66 4.41
N LEU A 380 -41.75 -5.13 3.93
CA LEU A 380 -41.57 -5.54 2.54
C LEU A 380 -42.08 -6.98 2.37
N THR A 381 -43.21 -7.13 1.69
CA THR A 381 -43.72 -8.42 1.21
C THR A 381 -43.08 -8.78 -0.12
N THR A 382 -42.17 -9.77 -0.11
CA THR A 382 -41.56 -10.34 -1.32
C THR A 382 -42.47 -11.45 -1.87
N SER A 383 -43.11 -11.22 -3.01
CA SER A 383 -43.87 -12.24 -3.73
C SER A 383 -42.94 -13.09 -4.62
N ILE A 384 -42.82 -14.38 -4.28
CA ILE A 384 -42.08 -15.39 -5.06
C ILE A 384 -42.98 -15.87 -6.23
N PRO A 385 -42.52 -15.86 -7.49
CA PRO A 385 -43.26 -16.46 -8.60
C PRO A 385 -43.16 -17.99 -8.60
N SER A 386 -44.30 -18.64 -8.82
CA SER A 386 -44.51 -20.08 -8.76
C SER A 386 -43.99 -20.82 -10.00
N THR A 387 -43.25 -21.90 -9.75
CA THR A 387 -43.23 -23.19 -10.47
C THR A 387 -43.69 -23.25 -11.93
N VAL A 388 -42.72 -23.43 -12.84
CA VAL A 388 -42.95 -23.96 -14.21
C VAL A 388 -42.68 -25.47 -14.24
N THR A 389 -43.73 -26.21 -14.57
CA THR A 389 -43.81 -27.66 -14.67
C THR A 389 -42.99 -28.20 -15.85
N THR A 390 -42.06 -29.12 -15.56
CA THR A 390 -41.24 -29.84 -16.55
C THR A 390 -42.02 -30.98 -17.19
N LYS A 391 -42.09 -31.00 -18.53
CA LYS A 391 -42.48 -32.20 -19.31
C LYS A 391 -41.26 -33.06 -19.59
N THR A 392 -41.30 -34.29 -19.11
CA THR A 392 -40.31 -35.34 -19.32
C THR A 392 -40.41 -35.90 -20.75
N LYS A 393 -39.27 -36.05 -21.45
CA LYS A 393 -39.15 -36.99 -22.57
C LYS A 393 -37.82 -37.75 -22.46
N LYS A 394 -37.94 -39.07 -22.28
CA LYS A 394 -36.87 -40.09 -22.24
C LYS A 394 -35.98 -40.00 -23.48
N THR A 395 -34.65 -40.12 -23.33
CA THR A 395 -33.86 -41.08 -24.14
C THR A 395 -32.47 -41.41 -23.55
N LYS A 396 -32.22 -42.73 -23.49
CA LYS A 396 -30.96 -43.50 -23.59
C LYS A 396 -29.71 -43.15 -22.76
N THR A 397 -29.54 -44.01 -21.76
CA THR A 397 -28.28 -44.48 -21.16
C THR A 397 -27.26 -44.93 -22.20
N THR A 398 -26.04 -44.41 -22.12
CA THR A 398 -24.84 -45.05 -22.67
C THR A 398 -23.77 -45.07 -21.59
N LYS A 399 -23.35 -46.28 -21.19
CA LYS A 399 -22.22 -46.54 -20.30
C LYS A 399 -20.91 -46.30 -21.06
N THR A 400 -19.99 -45.51 -20.49
CA THR A 400 -18.57 -45.66 -20.83
C THR A 400 -17.65 -45.39 -19.62
N LYS A 401 -17.00 -46.48 -19.19
CA LYS A 401 -15.68 -46.63 -18.55
C LYS A 401 -15.15 -45.56 -17.57
N LYS A 402 -15.11 -45.96 -16.30
CA LYS A 402 -14.04 -45.62 -15.35
C LYS A 402 -12.68 -46.03 -15.92
N THR A 403 -11.77 -45.08 -16.08
CA THR A 403 -10.35 -45.35 -16.30
C THR A 403 -9.62 -45.20 -14.97
N LYS A 404 -9.06 -46.31 -14.51
CA LYS A 404 -8.07 -46.39 -13.41
C LYS A 404 -6.83 -45.59 -13.81
N THR A 405 -6.44 -44.61 -13.01
CA THR A 405 -5.07 -44.06 -13.04
C THR A 405 -4.21 -44.87 -12.08
N THR A 406 -3.33 -45.65 -12.69
CA THR A 406 -2.34 -46.51 -12.05
C THR A 406 -1.23 -45.66 -11.44
N LYS A 407 -0.94 -45.89 -10.15
CA LYS A 407 0.29 -45.42 -9.49
C LYS A 407 1.51 -46.02 -10.21
N THR A 408 2.28 -45.19 -10.90
CA THR A 408 3.59 -45.58 -11.43
C THR A 408 4.68 -45.13 -10.47
N LYS A 409 5.25 -46.13 -9.81
CA LYS A 409 6.44 -46.10 -8.97
C LYS A 409 7.64 -45.61 -9.81
N LYS A 410 8.16 -44.40 -9.54
CA LYS A 410 9.45 -43.97 -10.09
C LYS A 410 10.57 -44.47 -9.19
N THR A 411 11.22 -45.52 -9.66
CA THR A 411 12.42 -46.13 -9.10
C THR A 411 13.62 -45.18 -9.27
N LYS A 412 14.41 -45.05 -8.20
CA LYS A 412 15.76 -44.46 -8.20
C LYS A 412 16.63 -45.12 -9.28
N THR A 413 17.26 -44.31 -10.13
CA THR A 413 18.40 -44.74 -10.94
C THR A 413 19.56 -43.79 -10.70
N THR A 414 20.47 -44.22 -9.83
CA THR A 414 21.76 -43.60 -9.55
C THR A 414 22.64 -43.76 -10.79
N LYS A 415 22.95 -42.68 -11.50
CA LYS A 415 24.02 -42.66 -12.51
C LYS A 415 25.22 -41.92 -11.94
N THR A 416 26.20 -42.71 -11.51
CA THR A 416 27.54 -42.30 -11.11
C THR A 416 28.26 -41.69 -12.32
N LYS A 417 28.48 -40.37 -12.32
CA LYS A 417 29.40 -39.73 -13.28
C LYS A 417 30.73 -39.49 -12.58
N LYS A 418 31.72 -40.33 -12.91
CA LYS A 418 33.14 -40.11 -12.60
C LYS A 418 33.59 -38.85 -13.34
N THR A 419 33.97 -37.81 -12.61
CA THR A 419 34.73 -36.68 -13.17
C THR A 419 36.13 -36.70 -12.58
N LYS A 420 37.11 -36.76 -13.50
CA LYS A 420 38.55 -36.82 -13.23
C LYS A 420 39.01 -35.59 -12.45
N THR A 421 39.74 -35.84 -11.37
CA THR A 421 40.57 -34.87 -10.65
C THR A 421 41.80 -34.53 -11.49
N THR A 422 41.88 -33.29 -11.97
CA THR A 422 43.11 -32.71 -12.51
C THR A 422 43.70 -31.81 -11.44
N LYS A 423 44.86 -32.19 -10.89
CA LYS A 423 45.63 -31.37 -9.94
C LYS A 423 46.22 -30.17 -10.69
N THR A 424 45.78 -28.97 -10.35
CA THR A 424 46.49 -27.73 -10.72
C THR A 424 47.05 -27.08 -9.47
N LYS A 425 48.38 -27.07 -9.41
CA LYS A 425 49.23 -26.48 -8.37
C LYS A 425 49.08 -24.95 -8.44
N LYS A 426 48.51 -24.31 -7.43
CA LYS A 426 48.56 -22.84 -7.28
C LYS A 426 49.50 -22.45 -6.14
N THR A 427 50.55 -21.76 -6.55
CA THR A 427 51.62 -21.18 -5.75
C THR A 427 51.06 -20.05 -4.87
N LYS A 428 51.42 -20.06 -3.58
CA LYS A 428 51.05 -19.04 -2.59
C LYS A 428 52.06 -17.89 -2.71
N THR A 429 51.61 -16.71 -3.13
CA THR A 429 52.44 -15.50 -3.14
C THR A 429 51.91 -14.55 -2.08
N THR A 430 52.64 -14.45 -0.97
CA THR A 430 52.39 -13.51 0.12
C THR A 430 52.80 -12.11 -0.33
N LYS A 431 51.86 -11.15 -0.40
CA LYS A 431 52.17 -9.72 -0.55
C LYS A 431 51.94 -9.01 0.78
N THR A 432 53.05 -8.66 1.42
CA THR A 432 53.14 -7.75 2.56
C THR A 432 52.74 -6.34 2.12
N LYS A 433 51.75 -5.73 2.77
CA LYS A 433 51.34 -4.34 2.52
C LYS A 433 51.99 -3.45 3.58
N THR A 434 52.97 -2.67 3.17
CA THR A 434 53.70 -1.70 4.00
C THR A 434 52.88 -0.43 4.13
N THR A 435 52.56 -0.04 5.37
CA THR A 435 51.90 1.22 5.72
C THR A 435 52.90 2.37 5.61
N LYS A 436 52.62 3.36 4.75
CA LYS A 436 53.37 4.62 4.68
C LYS A 436 52.51 5.74 5.26
N THR A 437 52.93 6.24 6.42
CA THR A 437 52.34 7.38 7.12
C THR A 437 52.85 8.67 6.50
N THR A 438 51.98 9.46 5.89
CA THR A 438 52.31 10.81 5.39
C THR A 438 51.90 11.84 6.44
N LYS A 439 52.88 12.41 7.14
CA LYS A 439 52.73 13.61 7.96
C LYS A 439 52.91 14.84 7.05
N THR A 440 51.87 15.65 6.90
CA THR A 440 52.00 16.98 6.27
C THR A 440 51.90 18.04 7.37
N LYS A 441 53.00 18.78 7.54
CA LYS A 441 53.17 19.94 8.43
C LYS A 441 52.31 21.11 7.95
N THR A 442 51.52 21.68 8.84
CA THR A 442 50.92 23.02 8.67
C THR A 442 51.90 24.07 9.21
N THR A 443 52.39 24.92 8.31
CA THR A 443 53.27 26.05 8.62
C THR A 443 52.42 27.22 9.14
N LYS A 444 52.74 27.71 10.35
CA LYS A 444 52.28 28.99 10.89
C LYS A 444 53.05 30.13 10.26
N THR A 445 52.36 31.11 9.70
CA THR A 445 52.93 32.41 9.30
C THR A 445 52.46 33.48 10.29
N LYS A 446 53.40 34.00 11.09
CA LYS A 446 53.43 35.35 11.68
C LYS A 446 54.57 36.05 10.91
N LYS A 447 54.63 37.34 10.59
CA LYS A 447 54.00 38.58 11.05
C LYS A 447 54.36 39.63 9.98
N ASN A 448 53.51 40.62 9.76
CA ASN A 448 53.86 42.05 9.88
C ASN A 448 52.58 42.86 10.02
#